data_AF-A0A439KTT0-F1
#
_entry.id   AF-A0A439KTT0-F1
#
_cell.length_a   1.000
_cell.length_b   1.000
_cell.length_c   1.000
_cell.angle_alpha   90.00
_cell.angle_beta   90.00
_cell.angle_gamma   90.00
#
_symmetry.space_group_name_H-M   'P 1'
#
loop_
_entity.id
_entity.type
_entity.pdbx_description
1 polymer ?
#
loop_
_entity_poly.entity_id
_entity_poly.type
_entity_poly.pdbx_seq_one_letter_code
_entity_poly.pdbx_strand_id
1 'polypeptide(L)'
;MTIDERRAREKLERENPWRPIGEAKPDGMICELRKSNLVEFGRGRFFLHDGRWFRIEPPEPMNARFDHLIEYRPTGVTLSKDRQASVIERAERGRYEHRGGEVYEKPKPYKLYWRADDAKGDK
;
A
#
# COMPACT_ATOMS: atom_id res chain seq x y z
N MET A 1 18.59 -22.13 4.60
CA MET A 1 19.20 -20.78 4.61
C MET A 1 20.69 -20.98 4.79
N THR A 2 21.48 -20.68 3.76
CA THR A 2 22.94 -20.80 3.82
C THR A 2 23.56 -19.59 4.51
N ILE A 3 24.80 -19.72 4.98
CA ILE A 3 25.53 -18.64 5.67
C ILE A 3 25.68 -17.42 4.77
N ASP A 4 25.80 -17.62 3.46
CA ASP A 4 25.89 -16.54 2.47
C ASP A 4 24.58 -15.78 2.30
N GLU A 5 23.42 -16.45 2.30
CA GLU A 5 22.11 -15.78 2.30
C GLU A 5 21.91 -14.93 3.56
N ARG A 6 22.42 -15.39 4.71
CA ARG A 6 22.35 -14.64 5.97
C ARG A 6 23.24 -13.39 5.95
N ARG A 7 24.49 -13.53 5.47
CA ARG A 7 25.43 -12.40 5.33
C ARG A 7 24.97 -11.37 4.30
N ALA A 8 24.39 -11.81 3.18
CA ALA A 8 23.83 -10.91 2.18
C ALA A 8 22.66 -10.10 2.76
N ARG A 9 21.82 -10.72 3.60
CA ARG A 9 20.72 -10.03 4.27
C ARG A 9 21.21 -9.03 5.33
N GLU A 10 22.19 -9.41 6.14
CA GLU A 10 22.81 -8.52 7.12
C GLU A 10 23.51 -7.32 6.45
N LYS A 11 24.13 -7.51 5.28
CA LYS A 11 24.72 -6.42 4.49
C LYS A 11 23.65 -5.46 3.95
N LEU A 12 22.55 -6.00 3.41
CA LEU A 12 21.41 -5.21 2.94
C LEU A 12 20.73 -4.42 4.07
N GLU A 13 20.59 -5.04 5.24
CA GLU A 13 20.04 -4.38 6.44
C GLU A 13 20.97 -3.25 6.92
N ARG A 14 22.30 -3.41 6.79
CA ARG A 14 23.28 -2.37 7.13
C ARG A 14 23.32 -1.22 6.12
N GLU A 15 23.09 -1.51 4.84
CA GLU A 15 23.12 -0.51 3.76
C GLU A 15 21.83 0.31 3.68
N ASN A 16 20.69 -0.25 4.09
CA ASN A 16 19.39 0.43 4.07
C ASN A 16 18.77 0.47 5.48
N PRO A 17 19.21 1.40 6.35
CA PRO A 17 18.60 1.56 7.67
C PRO A 17 17.13 2.00 7.54
N TRP A 18 16.34 1.66 8.55
CA TRP A 18 15.00 2.24 8.74
C TRP A 18 15.12 3.75 8.96
N ARG A 19 14.26 4.50 8.28
CA ARG A 19 14.23 5.97 8.31
C ARG A 19 12.86 6.47 8.76
N PRO A 20 12.77 7.65 9.39
CA PRO A 20 11.49 8.24 9.77
C PRO A 20 10.58 8.46 8.56
N ILE A 21 9.28 8.12 8.67
CA ILE A 21 8.32 8.20 7.56
C ILE A 21 8.21 9.60 6.93
N GLY A 22 8.49 10.66 7.70
CA GLY A 22 8.46 12.05 7.23
C GLY A 22 9.58 12.43 6.26
N GLU A 23 10.66 11.64 6.18
CA GLU A 23 11.76 11.86 5.23
C GLU A 23 11.52 11.22 3.86
N ALA A 24 10.45 10.43 3.72
CA ALA A 24 10.13 9.74 2.48
C ALA A 24 9.81 10.72 1.35
N LYS A 25 10.31 10.43 0.15
CA LYS A 25 10.09 11.25 -1.05
C LYS A 25 9.15 10.51 -2.02
N PRO A 26 8.28 11.22 -2.76
CA PRO A 26 7.40 10.62 -3.76
C PRO A 26 8.15 10.38 -5.08
N ASP A 27 9.25 9.63 -5.03
CA ASP A 27 10.13 9.32 -6.18
C ASP A 27 9.80 7.98 -6.84
N GLY A 28 8.83 7.24 -6.31
CA GLY A 28 8.48 5.90 -6.79
C GLY A 28 9.42 4.80 -6.30
N MET A 29 10.31 5.10 -5.34
CA MET A 29 11.14 4.09 -4.68
C MET A 29 10.24 3.06 -3.99
N ILE A 30 10.53 1.78 -4.22
CA ILE A 30 9.89 0.70 -3.47
C ILE A 30 10.47 0.70 -2.07
N CYS A 31 9.57 0.77 -1.10
CA CYS A 31 9.87 0.80 0.32
C CYS A 31 9.14 -0.32 1.05
N GLU A 32 9.72 -0.73 2.16
CA GLU A 32 9.03 -1.46 3.21
C GLU A 32 8.60 -0.48 4.30
N LEU A 33 7.49 -0.78 4.97
CA LEU A 33 6.89 0.09 5.97
C LEU A 33 6.81 -0.64 7.31
N ARG A 34 6.89 0.16 8.38
CA ARG A 34 6.73 -0.30 9.75
C ARG A 34 5.72 0.55 10.50
N LYS A 35 4.85 -0.12 11.26
CA LYS A 35 3.86 0.52 12.12
C LYS A 35 4.43 0.91 13.48
N SER A 36 3.67 1.73 14.21
CA SER A 36 3.96 2.17 15.57
C SER A 36 4.08 1.04 16.60
N ASN A 37 3.35 -0.06 16.38
CA ASN A 37 3.46 -1.26 17.18
C ASN A 37 4.69 -2.12 16.80
N LEU A 38 5.64 -1.56 16.03
CA LEU A 38 6.84 -2.21 15.52
C LEU A 38 6.58 -3.43 14.63
N VAL A 39 5.32 -3.68 14.26
CA VAL A 39 4.94 -4.74 13.33
C VAL A 39 5.32 -4.28 11.92
N GLU A 40 6.22 -5.04 11.31
CA GLU A 40 6.54 -4.93 9.90
C GLU A 40 5.37 -5.48 9.08
N PHE A 41 5.08 -4.88 7.92
CA PHE A 41 4.09 -5.44 6.98
C PHE A 41 4.59 -6.73 6.29
N GLY A 42 5.59 -7.40 6.85
CA GLY A 42 6.24 -8.58 6.30
C GLY A 42 6.80 -8.29 4.91
N ARG A 43 6.38 -9.07 3.91
CA ARG A 43 6.80 -8.93 2.51
C ARG A 43 6.04 -7.86 1.72
N GLY A 44 5.23 -7.04 2.39
CA GLY A 44 4.51 -5.94 1.77
C GLY A 44 5.49 -4.94 1.16
N ARG A 45 5.30 -4.62 -0.12
CA ARG A 45 6.05 -3.58 -0.83
C ARG A 45 5.16 -2.38 -1.07
N PHE A 46 5.71 -1.21 -0.83
CA PHE A 46 4.97 0.05 -0.87
C PHE A 46 5.74 1.09 -1.66
N PHE A 47 5.05 2.15 -2.09
CA PHE A 47 5.70 3.35 -2.61
C PHE A 47 4.89 4.58 -2.20
N LEU A 48 5.55 5.73 -2.14
CA LEU A 48 4.92 7.01 -1.84
C LEU A 48 4.60 7.71 -3.16
N HIS A 49 3.35 8.16 -3.30
CA HIS A 49 2.89 8.96 -4.43
C HIS A 49 1.95 10.06 -3.94
N ASP A 50 2.26 11.31 -4.28
CA ASP A 50 1.47 12.49 -3.91
C ASP A 50 1.07 12.56 -2.42
N GLY A 51 2.03 12.25 -1.54
CA GLY A 51 1.82 12.25 -0.08
C GLY A 51 0.99 11.07 0.45
N ARG A 52 0.59 10.12 -0.41
CA ARG A 52 -0.15 8.91 -0.03
C ARG A 52 0.68 7.66 -0.28
N TRP A 53 0.61 6.71 0.65
CA TRP A 53 1.28 5.44 0.50
C TRP A 53 0.40 4.46 -0.26
N PHE A 54 1.01 3.67 -1.14
CA PHE A 54 0.32 2.64 -1.90
C PHE A 54 1.04 1.32 -1.71
N ARG A 55 0.29 0.29 -1.36
CA ARG A 55 0.75 -1.10 -1.38
C ARG A 55 0.73 -1.61 -2.81
N ILE A 56 1.77 -2.34 -3.21
CA ILE A 56 1.88 -2.89 -4.57
C ILE A 56 1.01 -4.15 -4.73
N GLU A 57 1.05 -5.05 -3.74
CA GLU A 57 0.32 -6.31 -3.79
C GLU A 57 -0.18 -6.75 -2.39
N PRO A 58 -1.50 -6.95 -2.20
CA PRO A 58 -2.57 -6.40 -3.05
C PRO A 58 -2.51 -4.87 -3.17
N PRO A 59 -2.92 -4.28 -4.31
CA PRO A 59 -3.05 -2.84 -4.48
C PRO A 59 -3.99 -2.23 -3.46
N GLU A 60 -3.47 -1.41 -2.55
CA GLU A 60 -4.26 -0.79 -1.48
C GLU A 60 -3.72 0.61 -1.14
N PRO A 61 -4.59 1.63 -1.03
CA PRO A 61 -4.18 2.95 -0.59
C PRO A 61 -4.06 2.97 0.94
N MET A 62 -2.95 3.51 1.44
CA MET A 62 -2.63 3.63 2.85
C MET A 62 -2.46 5.09 3.25
N ASN A 63 -2.79 5.39 4.50
CA ASN A 63 -2.61 6.72 5.08
C ASN A 63 -1.68 6.63 6.29
N ALA A 64 -0.53 7.31 6.23
CA ALA A 64 0.47 7.28 7.29
C ALA A 64 -0.09 7.58 8.69
N ARG A 65 -1.06 8.48 8.79
CA ARG A 65 -1.68 8.87 10.06
C ARG A 65 -2.67 7.83 10.59
N PHE A 66 -3.52 7.27 9.72
CA PHE A 66 -4.54 6.29 10.13
C PHE A 66 -3.97 4.88 10.29
N ASP A 67 -2.96 4.52 9.50
CA ASP A 67 -2.30 3.21 9.54
C ASP A 67 -1.13 3.15 10.53
N HIS A 68 -0.90 4.25 11.27
CA HIS A 68 0.15 4.40 12.26
C HIS A 68 1.56 4.07 11.73
N LEU A 69 1.89 4.54 10.53
CA LEU A 69 3.21 4.35 9.93
C LEU A 69 4.25 5.24 10.63
N ILE A 70 5.38 4.67 11.05
CA ILE A 70 6.47 5.42 11.71
C ILE A 70 7.75 5.40 10.89
N GLU A 71 8.10 4.25 10.33
CA GLU A 71 9.38 4.07 9.65
C GLU A 71 9.17 3.50 8.24
N TYR A 72 10.09 3.84 7.35
CA TYR A 72 10.21 3.24 6.03
C TYR A 72 11.64 2.80 5.76
N ARG A 73 11.79 1.78 4.92
CA ARG A 73 13.10 1.31 4.45
C ARG A 73 13.09 1.26 2.92
N PRO A 74 13.96 2.03 2.23
CA PRO A 74 14.08 1.94 0.78
C PRO A 74 14.75 0.62 0.38
N THR A 75 14.27 0.01 -0.71
CA THR A 75 14.87 -1.22 -1.26
C THR A 75 15.92 -0.95 -2.34
N GLY A 76 16.07 0.31 -2.77
CA GLY A 76 16.95 0.73 -3.87
C GLY A 76 16.39 0.44 -5.26
N VAL A 77 15.19 -0.14 -5.36
CA VAL A 77 14.50 -0.41 -6.63
C VAL A 77 13.39 0.61 -6.82
N THR A 78 13.37 1.29 -7.97
CA THR A 78 12.31 2.22 -8.35
C THR A 78 11.26 1.53 -9.21
N LEU A 79 10.01 1.89 -8.99
CA LEU A 79 8.88 1.44 -9.80
C LEU A 79 8.75 2.34 -11.03
N SER A 80 8.51 1.78 -12.22
CA SER A 80 8.23 2.57 -13.42
C SER A 80 6.94 3.39 -13.24
N LYS A 81 6.87 4.56 -13.89
CA LYS A 81 5.69 5.45 -13.80
C LYS A 81 4.41 4.74 -14.24
N ASP A 82 4.46 3.97 -15.33
CA ASP A 82 3.30 3.20 -15.82
C ASP A 82 2.82 2.17 -14.80
N ARG A 83 3.76 1.53 -14.10
CA ARG A 83 3.41 0.55 -13.06
C ARG A 83 2.85 1.24 -11.82
N GLN A 84 3.35 2.42 -11.45
CA GLN A 84 2.75 3.22 -10.38
C GLN A 84 1.31 3.58 -10.72
N ALA A 85 1.07 4.12 -11.93
CA ALA A 85 -0.26 4.48 -12.40
C ALA A 85 -1.21 3.27 -12.38
N SER A 86 -0.76 2.11 -12.86
CA SER A 86 -1.57 0.88 -12.82
C SER A 86 -1.90 0.43 -11.39
N VAL A 87 -0.95 0.52 -10.45
CA VAL A 87 -1.20 0.16 -9.04
C VAL A 87 -2.15 1.16 -8.39
N ILE A 88 -1.98 2.46 -8.64
CA ILE A 88 -2.87 3.51 -8.13
C ILE A 88 -4.28 3.27 -8.65
N GLU A 89 -4.44 3.08 -9.97
CA GLU A 89 -5.74 2.80 -10.58
C GLU A 89 -6.39 1.56 -9.95
N ARG A 90 -5.63 0.47 -9.76
CA ARG A 90 -6.16 -0.75 -9.13
C ARG A 90 -6.49 -0.56 -7.65
N ALA A 91 -5.69 0.19 -6.91
CA ALA A 91 -5.91 0.50 -5.50
C ALA A 91 -7.15 1.40 -5.32
N GLU A 92 -7.37 2.34 -6.23
CA GLU A 92 -8.54 3.21 -6.24
C GLU A 92 -9.77 2.46 -6.74
N ARG A 93 -9.68 1.77 -7.87
CA ARG A 93 -10.76 0.92 -8.42
C ARG A 93 -11.12 -0.23 -7.50
N GLY A 94 -10.19 -0.71 -6.66
CA GLY A 94 -10.51 -1.65 -5.59
C GLY A 94 -11.54 -1.10 -4.60
N ARG A 95 -11.59 0.23 -4.43
CA ARG A 95 -12.63 0.97 -3.70
C ARG A 95 -13.88 1.23 -4.51
N TYR A 96 -13.95 0.88 -5.80
CA TYR A 96 -15.14 1.08 -6.62
C TYR A 96 -15.66 -0.25 -7.19
N GLU A 97 -16.97 -0.38 -7.33
CA GLU A 97 -17.64 -1.53 -7.93
C GLU A 97 -18.46 -1.04 -9.13
N HIS A 98 -18.41 -1.79 -10.22
CA HIS A 98 -19.22 -1.53 -11.40
C HIS A 98 -20.56 -2.24 -11.23
N ARG A 99 -21.66 -1.49 -11.14
CA ARG A 99 -23.01 -2.05 -11.05
C ARG A 99 -23.90 -1.38 -12.09
N GLY A 100 -24.47 -2.16 -13.01
CA GLY A 100 -25.44 -1.66 -13.99
C GLY A 100 -24.93 -0.59 -14.97
N GLY A 101 -23.60 -0.46 -15.17
CA GLY A 101 -23.00 0.55 -16.04
C GLY A 101 -22.47 1.79 -15.32
N GLU A 102 -22.70 1.90 -14.00
CA GLU A 102 -22.22 3.01 -13.18
C GLU A 102 -21.13 2.57 -12.19
N VAL A 103 -20.29 3.52 -11.77
CA VAL A 103 -19.17 3.31 -10.85
C VAL A 103 -19.59 3.76 -9.45
N TYR A 104 -19.69 2.81 -8.52
CA TYR A 104 -20.06 3.07 -7.13
C TYR A 104 -18.87 2.88 -6.20
N GLU A 105 -18.71 3.70 -5.16
CA GLU A 105 -17.72 3.40 -4.10
C GLU A 105 -18.19 2.15 -3.33
N LYS A 106 -17.32 1.15 -3.23
CA LYS A 106 -17.54 -0.04 -2.42
C LYS A 106 -17.80 0.42 -0.99
N PRO A 107 -18.93 0.01 -0.40
CA PRO A 107 -19.23 0.34 0.97
C PRO A 107 -18.16 -0.27 1.86
N LYS A 108 -17.83 0.43 2.95
CA LYS A 108 -16.90 -0.11 3.95
C LYS A 108 -17.43 -1.47 4.47
N PRO A 109 -16.57 -2.40 4.90
CA PRO A 109 -16.97 -3.77 5.26
C PRO A 109 -18.11 -3.83 6.29
N TYR A 110 -18.15 -2.89 7.24
CA TYR A 110 -19.20 -2.76 8.25
C TYR A 110 -20.51 -2.12 7.72
N LYS A 111 -20.64 -1.87 6.42
CA LYS A 111 -21.92 -1.46 5.81
C LYS A 111 -22.50 -2.56 4.92
N LEU A 112 -21.80 -3.69 4.76
CA LEU A 112 -22.27 -4.83 3.98
C LEU A 112 -23.50 -5.50 4.62
N TYR A 113 -23.61 -5.51 5.96
CA TYR A 113 -24.70 -6.20 6.67
C TYR A 113 -26.05 -5.46 6.65
N TRP A 114 -26.10 -4.23 6.12
CA TRP A 114 -27.33 -3.44 6.01
C TRP A 114 -27.83 -3.28 4.57
N ARG A 115 -27.11 -3.81 3.56
CA ARG A 115 -27.60 -3.78 2.19
C ARG A 115 -28.57 -4.93 1.98
N ALA A 116 -29.86 -4.62 1.97
CA ALA A 116 -30.76 -5.32 1.06
C ALA A 116 -30.17 -5.20 -0.34
N ASP A 117 -30.20 -6.28 -1.14
CA ASP A 117 -29.87 -6.19 -2.55
C ASP A 117 -30.66 -5.02 -3.12
N ASP A 118 -29.97 -3.96 -3.57
CA ASP A 118 -30.62 -2.77 -4.13
C ASP A 118 -31.49 -3.21 -5.31
N ALA A 119 -32.75 -3.51 -5.01
CA ALA A 119 -33.78 -3.75 -5.99
C ALA A 119 -33.92 -2.45 -6.76
N LYS A 120 -33.74 -2.55 -8.08
CA LYS A 120 -33.76 -1.43 -8.99
C LYS A 120 -35.12 -0.73 -8.90
N GLY A 121 -35.17 0.38 -8.14
CA GLY A 121 -36.33 1.24 -8.01
C GLY A 121 -36.94 1.20 -6.62
N ASP A 122 -36.53 2.15 -5.77
CA ASP A 122 -37.44 2.76 -4.80
C ASP A 122 -37.46 4.26 -5.08
N LYS A 123 -38.67 4.79 -5.21
CA LYS A 123 -38.97 6.21 -5.51
C LYS A 123 -38.76 7.08 -4.29
#